data_AF-A0A6J3FCG4-F1
#
_entry.id   AF-A0A6J3FCG4-F1
#
_cell.length_a   1.000
_cell.length_b   1.000
_cell.length_c   1.000
_cell.angle_alpha   90.00
_cell.angle_beta   90.00
_cell.angle_gamma   90.00
#
_symmetry.space_group_name_H-M   'P 1'
#
loop_
_entity.id
_entity.type
_entity.pdbx_description
1 polymer ?
#
loop_
_entity_poly.entity_id
_entity_poly.type
_entity_poly.pdbx_seq_one_letter_code
_entity_poly.pdbx_strand_id
1 'polypeptide(L)'
;MLLLLTLLGAALLTWQHAPARNNIPRAQKRREVALQKMEALARRLRQQEPDLDPKPVLELPLAELAQRLRTEELSLESILCSYLEQALKVHQEVNCLMDFLGECEEQL
;
A
#
# COMPACT_ATOMS: atom_id res chain seq x y z
N MET A 1 51.57 -10.16 -0.65
CA MET A 1 51.09 -9.90 0.72
C MET A 1 50.09 -8.75 0.77
N LEU A 2 50.43 -7.53 0.31
CA LEU A 2 49.52 -6.37 0.33
C LEU A 2 48.22 -6.57 -0.46
N LEU A 3 48.29 -7.11 -1.68
CA LEU A 3 47.14 -7.39 -2.55
C LEU A 3 46.14 -8.39 -1.94
N LEU A 4 46.65 -9.38 -1.21
CA LEU A 4 45.81 -10.36 -0.51
C LEU A 4 45.05 -9.70 0.65
N LEU A 5 45.71 -8.80 1.39
CA LEU A 5 45.09 -8.04 2.48
C LEU A 5 44.03 -7.07 1.96
N THR A 6 44.24 -6.42 0.80
CA THR A 6 43.23 -5.55 0.19
C THR A 6 42.02 -6.33 -0.32
N LEU A 7 42.23 -7.51 -0.89
CA LEU A 7 41.13 -8.38 -1.36
C LEU A 7 40.31 -8.95 -0.18
N LEU A 8 40.98 -9.36 0.90
CA LEU A 8 40.33 -9.78 2.14
C LEU A 8 39.53 -8.64 2.79
N GLY A 9 40.10 -7.43 2.85
CA GLY A 9 39.39 -6.25 3.35
C GLY A 9 38.14 -5.92 2.54
N ALA A 10 38.24 -5.95 1.19
CA ALA A 10 37.09 -5.75 0.31
C ALA A 10 36.02 -6.84 0.45
N ALA A 11 36.42 -8.10 0.63
CA ALA A 11 35.49 -9.21 0.86
C ALA A 11 34.76 -9.07 2.21
N LEU A 12 35.45 -8.67 3.28
CA LEU A 12 34.84 -8.41 4.59
C LEU A 12 33.84 -7.25 4.54
N LEU A 13 34.19 -6.15 3.87
CA LEU A 13 33.31 -5.00 3.68
C LEU A 13 32.05 -5.36 2.89
N THR A 14 32.17 -6.15 1.82
CA THR A 14 31.01 -6.57 1.03
C THR A 14 30.12 -7.55 1.80
N TRP A 15 30.69 -8.43 2.63
CA TRP A 15 29.93 -9.36 3.46
C TRP A 15 29.16 -8.65 4.60
N GLN A 16 29.78 -7.65 5.24
CA GLN A 16 29.11 -6.84 6.26
C GLN A 16 27.94 -6.00 5.71
N HIS A 17 28.05 -5.52 4.45
CA HIS A 17 26.98 -4.75 3.80
C HIS A 17 25.94 -5.62 3.07
N ALA A 18 26.22 -6.91 2.85
CA ALA A 18 25.29 -7.85 2.21
C ALA A 18 23.89 -7.94 2.87
N PRO A 19 23.75 -7.99 4.21
CA PRO A 19 22.41 -8.00 4.83
C PRO A 19 21.62 -6.72 4.54
N ALA A 20 22.25 -5.54 4.63
CA ALA A 20 21.60 -4.27 4.27
C ALA A 20 21.21 -4.21 2.78
N ARG A 21 22.07 -4.73 1.90
CA ARG A 21 21.82 -4.78 0.45
C ARG A 21 20.66 -5.69 0.07
N ASN A 22 20.42 -6.74 0.86
CA ASN A 22 19.29 -7.64 0.66
C ASN A 22 17.96 -7.11 1.24
N ASN A 23 17.99 -6.09 2.10
CA ASN A 23 16.77 -5.55 2.71
C ASN A 23 15.92 -4.77 1.71
N ILE A 24 16.54 -4.02 0.79
CA ILE A 24 15.84 -3.24 -0.25
C ILE A 24 14.99 -4.15 -1.16
N PRO A 25 15.55 -5.17 -1.85
CA PRO A 25 14.76 -6.03 -2.71
C PRO A 25 13.70 -6.84 -1.94
N ARG A 26 13.98 -7.20 -0.68
CA ARG A 26 12.98 -7.85 0.19
C ARG A 26 11.82 -6.91 0.51
N ALA A 27 12.10 -5.66 0.85
CA ALA A 27 11.08 -4.65 1.13
C ALA A 27 10.25 -4.34 -0.14
N GLN A 28 10.90 -4.24 -1.30
CA GLN A 28 10.22 -4.06 -2.59
C GLN A 28 9.26 -5.22 -2.89
N LYS A 29 9.72 -6.46 -2.71
CA LYS A 29 8.86 -7.65 -2.92
C LYS A 29 7.69 -7.70 -1.93
N ARG A 30 7.91 -7.33 -0.67
CA ARG A 30 6.83 -7.23 0.33
C ARG A 30 5.79 -6.19 -0.06
N ARG A 31 6.25 -5.00 -0.47
CA ARG A 31 5.38 -3.94 -0.95
C ARG A 31 4.55 -4.38 -2.16
N GLU A 32 5.17 -5.05 -3.14
CA GLU A 32 4.46 -5.56 -4.31
C GLU A 32 3.31 -6.50 -3.91
N VAL A 33 3.57 -7.45 -3.01
CA VAL A 33 2.54 -8.36 -2.48
C VAL A 33 1.46 -7.59 -1.72
N ALA A 34 1.83 -6.59 -0.92
CA ALA A 34 0.89 -5.77 -0.17
C ALA A 34 -0.06 -4.98 -1.10
N LEU A 35 0.49 -4.36 -2.15
CA LEU A 35 -0.29 -3.60 -3.13
C LEU A 35 -1.19 -4.52 -3.98
N GLN A 36 -0.76 -5.73 -4.28
CA GLN A 36 -1.61 -6.74 -4.93
C GLN A 36 -2.82 -7.11 -4.06
N LYS A 37 -2.65 -7.24 -2.74
CA LYS A 37 -3.76 -7.48 -1.81
C LYS A 37 -4.72 -6.29 -1.76
N MET A 38 -4.18 -5.09 -1.67
CA MET A 38 -4.96 -3.85 -1.69
C MET A 38 -5.80 -3.74 -2.96
N GLU A 39 -5.20 -4.02 -4.13
CA GLU A 39 -5.91 -4.03 -5.42
C GLU A 39 -6.98 -5.13 -5.49
N ALA A 40 -6.70 -6.32 -4.97
CA ALA A 40 -7.68 -7.40 -4.91
C ALA A 40 -8.89 -7.03 -4.03
N LEU A 41 -8.67 -6.36 -2.89
CA LEU A 41 -9.76 -5.85 -2.07
C LEU A 41 -10.56 -4.77 -2.79
N ALA A 42 -9.89 -3.75 -3.35
CA ALA A 42 -10.55 -2.68 -4.10
C ALA A 42 -11.43 -3.24 -5.23
N ARG A 43 -10.92 -4.21 -6.00
CA ARG A 43 -11.69 -4.87 -7.07
C ARG A 43 -12.92 -5.61 -6.54
N ARG A 44 -12.82 -6.29 -5.39
CA ARG A 44 -13.97 -7.00 -4.78
C ARG A 44 -15.04 -6.02 -4.31
N LEU A 45 -14.65 -4.94 -3.63
CA LEU A 45 -15.60 -3.91 -3.18
C LEU A 45 -16.26 -3.20 -4.36
N ARG A 46 -15.49 -2.89 -5.42
CA ARG A 46 -16.02 -2.30 -6.65
C ARG A 46 -17.07 -3.19 -7.33
N GLN A 47 -16.94 -4.50 -7.25
CA GLN A 47 -17.93 -5.44 -7.79
C GLN A 47 -19.24 -5.42 -6.99
N GLN A 48 -19.18 -5.10 -5.69
CA GLN A 48 -20.37 -4.93 -4.85
C GLN A 48 -21.06 -3.58 -5.09
N GLU A 49 -20.29 -2.57 -5.50
CA GLU A 49 -20.75 -1.19 -5.73
C GLU A 49 -20.47 -0.74 -7.18
N PRO A 50 -21.07 -1.40 -8.21
CA PRO A 50 -20.71 -1.18 -9.61
C PRO A 50 -21.05 0.22 -10.13
N ASP A 51 -22.10 0.85 -9.58
CA ASP A 51 -22.60 2.16 -9.99
C ASP A 51 -21.99 3.32 -9.18
N LEU A 52 -21.06 3.02 -8.26
CA LEU A 52 -20.43 4.01 -7.40
C LEU A 52 -19.53 4.97 -8.20
N ASP A 53 -19.87 6.25 -8.17
CA ASP A 53 -18.93 7.32 -8.48
C ASP A 53 -18.08 7.62 -7.23
N PRO A 54 -16.76 7.36 -7.25
CA PRO A 54 -15.91 7.63 -6.08
C PRO A 54 -15.65 9.13 -5.87
N LYS A 55 -15.86 9.98 -6.88
CA LYS A 55 -15.48 11.40 -6.80
C LYS A 55 -16.24 12.16 -5.70
N PRO A 56 -17.58 12.07 -5.58
CA PRO A 56 -18.32 12.70 -4.49
C PRO A 56 -17.85 12.25 -3.10
N VAL A 57 -17.49 10.97 -2.94
CA VAL A 57 -16.99 10.43 -1.67
C VAL A 57 -15.65 11.07 -1.29
N LEU A 58 -14.74 11.20 -2.26
CA LEU A 58 -13.39 11.74 -2.05
C LEU A 58 -13.38 13.27 -1.82
N GLU A 59 -14.39 13.98 -2.32
CA GLU A 59 -14.50 15.45 -2.18
C GLU A 59 -15.22 15.88 -0.89
N LEU A 60 -15.87 14.97 -0.17
CA LEU A 60 -16.56 15.28 1.09
C LEU A 60 -15.58 15.64 2.22
N PRO A 61 -15.86 16.70 3.00
CA PRO A 61 -15.15 16.94 4.24
C PRO A 61 -15.29 15.74 5.19
N LEU A 62 -14.23 15.43 5.94
CA LEU A 62 -14.20 14.26 6.83
C LEU A 62 -15.38 14.23 7.83
N ALA A 63 -15.82 15.40 8.32
CA ALA A 63 -16.96 15.51 9.22
C ALA A 63 -18.28 15.08 8.53
N GLU A 64 -18.48 15.46 7.28
CA GLU A 64 -19.65 15.06 6.49
C GLU A 64 -19.59 13.58 6.10
N LEU A 65 -18.42 13.09 5.70
CA LEU A 65 -18.20 11.67 5.41
C LEU A 65 -18.55 10.79 6.62
N ALA A 66 -18.05 11.17 7.81
CA ALA A 66 -18.35 10.47 9.05
C ALA A 66 -19.84 10.55 9.44
N GLN A 67 -20.50 11.68 9.16
CA GLN A 67 -21.93 11.82 9.40
C GLN A 67 -22.74 10.91 8.47
N ARG A 68 -22.43 10.89 7.16
CA ARG A 68 -23.13 10.04 6.18
C ARG A 68 -22.91 8.55 6.40
N LEU A 69 -21.73 8.17 6.90
CA LEU A 69 -21.47 6.80 7.35
C LEU A 69 -22.36 6.44 8.56
N ARG A 70 -22.50 7.35 9.54
CA ARG A 70 -23.35 7.11 10.72
C ARG A 70 -24.85 7.05 10.41
N THR A 71 -25.30 7.80 9.41
CA THR A 71 -26.70 7.78 8.96
C THR A 71 -26.99 6.70 7.93
N GLU A 72 -25.99 5.86 7.59
CA GLU A 72 -26.08 4.80 6.58
C GLU A 72 -26.44 5.32 5.17
N GLU A 73 -26.24 6.62 4.92
CA GLU A 73 -26.37 7.23 3.59
C GLU A 73 -25.23 6.82 2.65
N LEU A 74 -24.08 6.47 3.23
CA LEU A 74 -22.94 5.89 2.52
C LEU A 74 -22.50 4.61 3.25
N SER A 75 -22.31 3.52 2.49
CA SER A 75 -21.77 2.27 3.02
C SER A 75 -20.27 2.41 3.32
N LEU A 76 -19.79 1.64 4.30
CA LEU A 76 -18.36 1.58 4.62
C LEU A 76 -17.56 1.03 3.44
N GLU A 77 -18.14 0.07 2.72
CA GLU A 77 -17.59 -0.56 1.51
C GLU A 77 -17.43 0.46 0.39
N SER A 78 -18.43 1.31 0.12
CA SER A 78 -18.34 2.38 -0.87
C SER A 78 -17.24 3.38 -0.52
N ILE A 79 -17.14 3.78 0.75
CA ILE A 79 -16.11 4.69 1.22
C ILE A 79 -14.73 4.05 1.07
N LEU A 80 -14.55 2.84 1.59
CA LEU A 80 -13.26 2.15 1.55
C LEU A 80 -12.84 1.89 0.10
N CYS A 81 -13.74 1.41 -0.76
CA CYS A 81 -13.48 1.21 -2.19
C CYS A 81 -12.94 2.48 -2.84
N SER A 82 -13.62 3.62 -2.63
CA SER A 82 -13.24 4.91 -3.21
C SER A 82 -11.83 5.34 -2.78
N TYR A 83 -11.50 5.21 -1.49
CA TYR A 83 -10.18 5.58 -0.98
C TYR A 83 -9.07 4.59 -1.39
N LEU A 84 -9.34 3.28 -1.45
CA LEU A 84 -8.36 2.30 -1.92
C LEU A 84 -7.99 2.53 -3.39
N GLU A 85 -8.98 2.74 -4.25
CA GLU A 85 -8.74 3.03 -5.66
C GLU A 85 -7.98 4.34 -5.86
N GLN A 86 -8.37 5.39 -5.13
CA GLN A 86 -7.68 6.68 -5.22
C GLN A 86 -6.24 6.59 -4.70
N ALA A 87 -6.01 5.87 -3.60
CA ALA A 87 -4.67 5.66 -3.06
C ALA A 87 -3.78 4.84 -4.01
N LEU A 88 -4.31 3.77 -4.64
CA LEU A 88 -3.60 3.01 -5.66
C LEU A 88 -3.27 3.88 -6.89
N LYS A 89 -4.20 4.72 -7.33
CA LYS A 89 -4.00 5.66 -8.44
C LYS A 89 -2.89 6.66 -8.12
N VAL A 90 -2.98 7.36 -7.00
CA VAL A 90 -1.97 8.35 -6.58
C VAL A 90 -0.61 7.70 -6.34
N HIS A 91 -0.59 6.47 -5.82
CA HIS A 91 0.64 5.71 -5.62
C HIS A 91 1.48 5.55 -6.90
N GLN A 92 0.83 5.38 -8.06
CA GLN A 92 1.54 5.26 -9.34
C GLN A 92 2.33 6.53 -9.68
N GLU A 93 1.86 7.69 -9.22
CA GLU A 93 2.48 8.99 -9.50
C GLU A 93 3.54 9.35 -8.46
N VAL A 94 3.28 9.09 -7.17
CA VAL A 94 4.11 9.62 -6.07
C VAL A 94 4.77 8.56 -5.18
N ASN A 95 4.54 7.27 -5.44
CA ASN A 95 5.18 6.15 -4.75
C ASN A 95 5.01 6.19 -3.20
N CYS A 96 3.85 6.64 -2.71
CA CYS A 96 3.62 6.91 -1.29
C CYS A 96 3.22 5.70 -0.42
N LEU A 97 2.90 4.55 -1.01
CA LEU A 97 2.44 3.36 -0.31
C LEU A 97 3.62 2.42 -0.09
N MET A 98 3.71 1.89 1.13
CA MET A 98 4.78 0.97 1.53
C MET A 98 4.24 -0.42 1.86
N ASP A 99 3.08 -0.46 2.49
CA ASP A 99 2.41 -1.67 2.95
C ASP A 99 0.89 -1.47 2.89
N PHE A 100 0.14 -2.56 3.07
CA PHE A 100 -1.31 -2.58 3.13
C PHE A 100 -1.75 -3.33 4.39
N LEU A 101 -2.49 -2.63 5.25
CA LEU A 101 -3.02 -3.15 6.50
C LEU A 101 -4.30 -3.95 6.22
N GLY A 102 -4.13 -5.22 5.85
CA GLY A 102 -5.23 -6.10 5.43
C GLY A 102 -6.22 -6.45 6.53
N GLU A 103 -5.88 -6.19 7.80
CA GLU A 103 -6.79 -6.34 8.93
C GLU A 103 -8.04 -5.45 8.81
N CYS A 104 -8.01 -4.43 7.93
CA CYS A 104 -9.19 -3.63 7.64
C CYS A 104 -10.34 -4.45 7.02
N GLU A 105 -10.06 -5.60 6.39
CA GLU A 105 -11.10 -6.49 5.87
C GLU A 105 -11.94 -7.13 6.99
N GLU A 106 -11.36 -7.33 8.18
CA GLU A 106 -12.06 -7.88 9.35
C GLU A 106 -12.96 -6.83 10.03
N GLN A 107 -12.82 -5.57 9.66
CA GLN A 107 -13.54 -4.42 10.21
C GLN A 107 -14.66 -3.92 9.28
N LEU A 108 -14.82 -4.55 8.11
CA LEU A 108 -15.97 -4.38 7.22
C LEU A 108 -17.16 -5.18 7.76
#